data_AF-A0A7V3VBI4-F1
#
_entry.id   AF-A0A7V3VBI4-F1
#
_cell.length_a   1.000
_cell.length_b   1.000
_cell.length_c   1.000
_cell.angle_alpha   90.00
_cell.angle_beta   90.00
_cell.angle_gamma   90.00
#
_symmetry.space_group_name_H-M   'P 1'
#
loop_
_entity.id
_entity.type
_entity.pdbx_description
1 polymer ?
#
loop_
_entity_poly.entity_id
_entity_poly.type
_entity_poly.pdbx_seq_one_letter_code
_entity_poly.pdbx_strand_id
1 'polypeptide(L)'
;MNTTTPNQSGRSVQSQKPERLRPAGGYRTTASSQTTTLIYDATYWFCEKFFDPHSRLADQMVMATRNGWQNIAEGSRFATTAPQTELRLLNTARASLEELLLDFEDYFFHRHLPQWARDSKQARVIRALAAQLRRDQSDQSDRSDQSASIPYCPRCGKLMPLRTAKTGQHTGRQFWGYTNYPNSKNPVEL
;
A
#
# COMPACT_ATOMS: atom_id res chain seq x y z
N MET A 1 73.14 3.56 4.57
CA MET A 1 71.89 2.78 4.69
C MET A 1 70.88 3.65 5.40
N ASN A 2 69.86 4.14 4.70
CA ASN A 2 68.63 4.69 5.28
C ASN A 2 67.57 4.64 4.16
N THR A 3 66.64 3.71 4.32
CA THR A 3 65.53 3.42 3.41
C THR A 3 64.38 4.39 3.68
N THR A 4 64.03 5.20 2.69
CA THR A 4 62.83 6.05 2.72
C THR A 4 61.61 5.20 2.35
N THR A 5 60.72 4.96 3.30
CA THR A 5 59.40 4.34 3.10
C THR A 5 58.45 5.33 2.40
N PRO A 6 57.72 4.95 1.34
CA PRO A 6 56.68 5.82 0.79
C PRO A 6 55.39 5.69 1.60
N ASN A 7 54.88 6.84 2.01
CA ASN A 7 53.61 7.06 2.69
C ASN A 7 52.43 6.72 1.76
N GLN A 8 51.82 5.55 1.91
CA GLN A 8 50.55 5.22 1.26
C GLN A 8 49.40 5.71 2.15
N SER A 9 48.96 6.94 1.93
CA SER A 9 47.67 7.42 2.41
C SER A 9 46.57 6.72 1.61
N GLY A 10 46.02 5.64 2.17
CA GLY A 10 44.87 4.91 1.65
C GLY A 10 43.66 5.84 1.55
N ARG A 11 43.39 6.33 0.34
CA ARG A 11 42.17 7.06 0.01
C ARG A 11 41.02 6.06 0.06
N SER A 12 40.19 6.12 1.11
CA SER A 12 38.96 5.34 1.19
C SER A 12 38.03 5.81 0.07
N VAL A 13 37.99 5.04 -1.02
CA VAL A 13 36.95 5.20 -2.04
C VAL A 13 35.65 4.76 -1.36
N GLN A 14 34.89 5.72 -0.86
CA GLN A 14 33.52 5.49 -0.45
C GLN A 14 32.78 4.93 -1.66
N SER A 15 32.53 3.63 -1.64
CA SER A 15 31.73 2.94 -2.65
C SER A 15 30.31 3.52 -2.57
N GLN A 16 30.02 4.48 -3.43
CA GLN A 16 28.67 5.02 -3.59
C GLN A 16 27.79 3.85 -4.02
N LYS A 17 26.90 3.44 -3.11
CA LYS A 17 25.90 2.40 -3.37
C LYS A 17 25.10 2.87 -4.58
N PRO A 18 24.99 2.08 -5.67
CA PRO A 18 24.34 2.53 -6.88
C PRO A 18 22.91 2.96 -6.56
N GLU A 19 22.60 4.20 -6.90
CA GLU A 19 21.27 4.78 -6.76
C GLU A 19 20.31 3.93 -7.60
N ARG A 20 19.32 3.32 -6.95
CA ARG A 20 18.39 2.42 -7.63
C ARG A 20 17.53 3.26 -8.57
N LEU A 21 17.43 2.86 -9.84
CA LEU A 21 16.59 3.53 -10.83
C LEU A 21 15.11 3.63 -10.39
N ARG A 22 14.64 2.69 -9.56
CA ARG A 22 13.29 2.71 -8.98
C ARG A 22 13.33 2.24 -7.52
N PRO A 23 12.82 3.03 -6.56
CA PRO A 23 12.60 2.54 -5.21
C PRO A 23 11.55 1.42 -5.21
N ALA A 24 11.82 0.32 -4.52
CA ALA A 24 10.89 -0.81 -4.37
C ALA A 24 10.07 -0.72 -3.07
N GLY A 25 8.86 -1.28 -3.10
CA GLY A 25 8.09 -1.58 -1.88
C GLY A 25 7.16 -0.48 -1.35
N GLY A 26 7.00 0.64 -2.07
CA GLY A 26 6.17 1.78 -1.66
C GLY A 26 4.77 1.84 -2.27
N TYR A 27 4.08 0.72 -2.55
CA TYR A 27 2.80 0.81 -3.28
C TYR A 27 1.78 1.73 -2.63
N ARG A 28 1.76 1.83 -1.29
CA ARG A 28 0.79 2.65 -0.54
C ARG A 28 0.85 4.14 -0.87
N THR A 29 1.99 4.64 -1.35
CA THR A 29 2.15 6.04 -1.77
C THR A 29 1.90 6.25 -3.26
N THR A 30 1.69 5.17 -4.02
CA THR A 30 1.37 5.28 -5.45
C THR A 30 -0.05 5.76 -5.66
N ALA A 31 -0.22 6.66 -6.63
CA ALA A 31 -1.54 7.16 -7.01
C ALA A 31 -2.50 6.03 -7.42
N SER A 32 -1.99 4.98 -8.06
CA SER A 32 -2.78 3.81 -8.42
C SER A 32 -3.30 3.08 -7.19
N SER A 33 -2.45 2.76 -6.20
CA SER A 33 -2.90 2.10 -4.97
C SER A 33 -3.91 2.94 -4.20
N GLN A 34 -3.67 4.25 -4.04
CA GLN A 34 -4.58 5.14 -3.33
C GLN A 34 -5.93 5.24 -4.03
N THR A 35 -5.91 5.38 -5.36
CA THR A 35 -7.14 5.43 -6.17
C THR A 35 -7.90 4.11 -6.08
N THR A 36 -7.24 2.96 -6.16
CA THR A 36 -7.90 1.66 -6.04
C THR A 36 -8.47 1.44 -4.64
N THR A 37 -7.84 1.95 -3.57
CA THR A 37 -8.43 1.92 -2.22
C THR A 37 -9.72 2.75 -2.15
N LEU A 38 -9.73 3.96 -2.71
CA LEU A 38 -10.95 4.76 -2.77
C LEU A 38 -12.06 4.06 -3.58
N ILE A 39 -11.70 3.42 -4.70
CA ILE A 39 -12.65 2.63 -5.49
C ILE A 39 -13.17 1.45 -4.66
N TYR A 40 -12.32 0.76 -3.90
CA TYR A 40 -12.75 -0.35 -3.05
C TYR A 40 -13.80 0.07 -2.02
N ASP A 41 -13.53 1.15 -1.29
CA ASP A 41 -14.46 1.66 -0.28
C ASP A 41 -15.77 2.10 -0.93
N ALA A 42 -15.70 2.81 -2.06
CA ALA A 42 -16.88 3.25 -2.80
C ALA A 42 -17.69 2.07 -3.34
N THR A 43 -17.05 1.05 -3.90
CA THR A 43 -17.69 -0.17 -4.41
C THR A 43 -18.36 -0.92 -3.26
N TYR A 44 -17.69 -1.07 -2.10
CA TYR A 44 -18.28 -1.73 -0.94
C TYR A 44 -19.56 -1.03 -0.48
N TRP A 45 -19.51 0.29 -0.31
CA TRP A 45 -20.66 1.11 0.08
C TRP A 45 -21.78 1.08 -0.98
N PHE A 46 -21.41 1.08 -2.25
CA PHE A 46 -22.37 0.96 -3.35
C PHE A 46 -23.08 -0.40 -3.30
N CYS A 47 -22.33 -1.50 -3.18
CA CYS A 47 -22.87 -2.84 -3.08
C CYS A 47 -23.80 -2.99 -1.86
N GLU A 48 -23.37 -2.53 -0.68
CA GLU A 48 -24.18 -2.56 0.55
C GLU A 48 -25.50 -1.81 0.39
N LYS A 49 -25.50 -0.68 -0.33
CA LYS A 49 -26.67 0.18 -0.48
C LYS A 49 -27.64 -0.29 -1.56
N PHE A 50 -27.13 -0.83 -2.66
CA PHE A 50 -27.88 -0.99 -3.90
C PHE A 50 -28.13 -2.43 -4.33
N PHE A 51 -27.56 -3.41 -3.61
CA PHE A 51 -27.73 -4.82 -3.88
C PHE A 51 -28.33 -5.56 -2.69
N ASP A 52 -28.92 -6.72 -2.98
CA ASP A 52 -29.24 -7.69 -1.94
C ASP A 52 -27.95 -8.17 -1.25
N PRO A 53 -27.93 -8.36 0.08
CA PRO A 53 -26.75 -8.86 0.80
C PRO A 53 -26.19 -10.21 0.32
N HIS A 54 -26.99 -11.01 -0.40
CA HIS A 54 -26.58 -12.30 -0.98
C HIS A 54 -26.36 -12.21 -2.50
N SER A 55 -26.29 -11.00 -3.05
CA SER A 55 -26.10 -10.82 -4.48
C SER A 55 -24.71 -11.30 -4.91
N ARG A 56 -24.70 -12.29 -5.81
CA ARG A 56 -23.47 -12.77 -6.42
C ARG A 56 -22.73 -11.69 -7.21
N LEU A 57 -23.46 -10.75 -7.81
CA LEU A 57 -22.87 -9.64 -8.56
C LEU A 57 -22.15 -8.67 -7.61
N ALA A 58 -22.75 -8.36 -6.45
CA ALA A 58 -22.09 -7.55 -5.43
C ALA A 58 -20.77 -8.17 -4.96
N ASP A 59 -20.76 -9.48 -4.69
CA ASP A 59 -19.53 -10.21 -4.35
C ASP A 59 -18.46 -10.10 -5.44
N GLN A 60 -18.87 -10.23 -6.72
CA GLN A 60 -17.97 -10.13 -7.86
C GLN A 60 -17.35 -8.73 -7.98
N MET A 61 -18.15 -7.67 -7.86
CA MET A 61 -17.65 -6.29 -7.90
C MET A 61 -16.65 -5.99 -6.78
N VAL A 62 -16.96 -6.41 -5.55
CA VAL A 62 -16.06 -6.24 -4.40
C VAL A 62 -14.77 -7.04 -4.60
N MET A 63 -14.88 -8.27 -5.12
CA MET A 63 -13.73 -9.12 -5.42
C MET A 63 -12.87 -8.58 -6.56
N ALA A 64 -13.46 -8.07 -7.63
CA ALA A 64 -12.74 -7.47 -8.75
C ALA A 64 -11.86 -6.31 -8.28
N THR A 65 -12.43 -5.43 -7.45
CA THR A 65 -11.67 -4.31 -6.86
C THR A 65 -10.56 -4.80 -5.92
N ARG A 66 -10.84 -5.80 -5.07
CA ARG A 66 -9.85 -6.41 -4.16
C ARG A 66 -8.69 -7.04 -4.93
N ASN A 67 -8.98 -7.78 -5.99
CA ASN A 67 -7.97 -8.41 -6.84
C ASN A 67 -7.10 -7.36 -7.52
N GLY A 68 -7.70 -6.26 -8.02
CA GLY A 68 -6.97 -5.11 -8.54
C GLY A 68 -5.98 -4.53 -7.53
N TRP A 69 -6.44 -4.28 -6.30
CA TRP A 69 -5.60 -3.78 -5.21
C TRP A 69 -4.45 -4.73 -4.86
N GLN A 70 -4.74 -6.02 -4.74
CA GLN A 70 -3.74 -7.05 -4.41
C GLN A 70 -2.65 -7.15 -5.47
N ASN A 71 -3.02 -7.17 -6.75
CA ASN A 71 -2.07 -7.24 -7.85
C ASN A 71 -1.17 -6.00 -7.93
N ILE A 72 -1.70 -4.79 -7.63
CA ILE A 72 -0.88 -3.57 -7.52
C ILE A 72 0.13 -3.71 -6.37
N ALA A 73 -0.34 -4.16 -5.20
CA ALA A 73 0.51 -4.33 -4.03
C ALA A 73 1.61 -5.36 -4.28
N GLU A 74 1.28 -6.51 -4.86
CA GLU A 74 2.22 -7.57 -5.20
C GLU A 74 3.21 -7.13 -6.28
N GLY A 75 2.72 -6.53 -7.38
CA GLY A 75 3.55 -6.05 -8.49
C GLY A 75 4.63 -5.08 -8.02
N SER A 76 4.29 -4.17 -7.10
CA SER A 76 5.25 -3.21 -6.54
C SER A 76 6.47 -3.85 -5.84
N ARG A 77 6.34 -5.08 -5.35
CA ARG A 77 7.43 -5.82 -4.67
C ARG A 77 8.42 -6.37 -5.68
N PHE A 78 8.01 -6.53 -6.94
CA PHE A 78 8.84 -7.02 -8.04
C PHE A 78 9.55 -5.90 -8.82
N ALA A 79 9.26 -4.63 -8.54
CA ALA A 79 9.74 -3.48 -9.33
C ALA A 79 11.27 -3.41 -9.50
N THR A 80 12.03 -3.89 -8.51
CA THR A 80 13.51 -3.94 -8.59
C THR A 80 14.04 -5.30 -9.05
N THR A 81 13.30 -6.39 -8.81
CA THR A 81 13.84 -7.76 -8.93
C THR A 81 13.34 -8.51 -10.16
N ALA A 82 12.13 -8.24 -10.63
CA ALA A 82 11.51 -8.93 -11.75
C ALA A 82 10.53 -8.00 -12.51
N PRO A 83 11.03 -7.11 -13.39
CA PRO A 83 10.20 -6.15 -14.12
C PRO A 83 9.10 -6.79 -14.97
N GLN A 84 9.36 -7.97 -15.55
CA GLN A 84 8.36 -8.71 -16.33
C GLN A 84 7.18 -9.16 -15.46
N THR A 85 7.46 -9.60 -14.23
CA THR A 85 6.43 -10.01 -13.26
C THR A 85 5.66 -8.80 -12.74
N GLU A 86 6.35 -7.69 -12.46
CA GLU A 86 5.70 -6.40 -12.12
C GLU A 86 4.68 -6.02 -13.20
N LEU A 87 5.11 -5.95 -14.47
CA LEU A 87 4.24 -5.58 -15.58
C LEU A 87 3.05 -6.53 -15.75
N ARG A 88 3.29 -7.85 -15.60
CA ARG A 88 2.22 -8.84 -15.69
C ARG A 88 1.16 -8.63 -14.62
N LEU A 89 1.57 -8.41 -13.36
CA LEU A 89 0.64 -8.17 -12.26
C LEU A 89 -0.10 -6.85 -12.42
N LEU A 90 0.56 -5.79 -12.86
CA LEU A 90 -0.10 -4.51 -13.15
C LEU A 90 -1.12 -4.62 -14.29
N ASN A 91 -0.84 -5.43 -15.32
CA ASN A 91 -1.83 -5.72 -16.37
C ASN A 91 -3.02 -6.52 -15.84
N THR A 92 -2.81 -7.51 -14.97
CA THR A 92 -3.91 -8.22 -14.31
C THR A 92 -4.72 -7.27 -13.43
N ALA A 93 -4.07 -6.36 -12.70
CA ALA A 93 -4.78 -5.37 -11.89
C ALA A 93 -5.67 -4.46 -12.74
N ARG A 94 -5.15 -4.00 -13.88
CA ARG A 94 -5.90 -3.21 -14.85
C ARG A 94 -7.13 -3.98 -15.35
N ALA A 95 -6.97 -5.24 -15.75
CA ALA A 95 -8.08 -6.07 -16.21
C ALA A 95 -9.17 -6.22 -15.15
N SER A 96 -8.81 -6.43 -13.87
CA SER A 96 -9.79 -6.50 -12.78
C SER A 96 -10.56 -5.20 -12.56
N LEU A 97 -9.93 -4.04 -12.79
CA LEU A 97 -10.60 -2.74 -12.69
C LEU A 97 -11.46 -2.43 -13.92
N GLU A 98 -11.11 -2.96 -15.09
CA GLU A 98 -11.93 -2.89 -16.30
C GLU A 98 -13.18 -3.77 -16.17
N GLU A 99 -13.07 -4.96 -15.58
CA GLU A 99 -14.22 -5.82 -15.24
C GLU A 99 -15.18 -5.09 -14.28
N LEU A 100 -14.65 -4.50 -13.20
CA LEU A 100 -15.45 -3.69 -12.28
C LEU A 100 -16.16 -2.52 -12.99
N LEU A 101 -15.48 -1.84 -13.92
CA LEU A 101 -16.09 -0.75 -14.67
C LEU A 101 -17.29 -1.26 -15.46
N LEU A 102 -17.14 -2.38 -16.17
CA LEU A 102 -18.23 -3.00 -16.92
C LEU A 102 -19.40 -3.40 -16.00
N ASP A 103 -19.12 -3.94 -14.81
CA ASP A 103 -20.18 -4.25 -13.84
C ASP A 103 -20.99 -3.01 -13.42
N PHE A 104 -20.32 -1.86 -13.24
CA PHE A 104 -21.03 -0.59 -13.01
C PHE A 104 -21.86 -0.19 -14.23
N GLU A 105 -21.28 -0.24 -15.43
CA GLU A 105 -21.98 0.13 -16.67
C GLU A 105 -23.25 -0.70 -16.88
N ASP A 106 -23.15 -2.02 -16.68
CA ASP A 106 -24.26 -2.96 -16.76
C ASP A 106 -25.32 -2.67 -15.69
N TYR A 107 -24.92 -2.29 -14.46
CA TYR A 107 -25.87 -1.89 -13.43
C TYR A 107 -26.70 -0.67 -13.85
N PHE A 108 -26.06 0.36 -14.40
CA PHE A 108 -26.77 1.56 -14.87
C PHE A 108 -27.64 1.23 -16.08
N PHE A 109 -27.13 0.45 -17.03
CA PHE A 109 -27.82 0.09 -18.25
C PHE A 109 -29.12 -0.69 -17.98
N HIS A 110 -29.04 -1.79 -17.21
CA HIS A 110 -30.20 -2.64 -16.91
C HIS A 110 -31.28 -1.94 -16.07
N ARG A 111 -30.93 -0.84 -15.40
CA ARG A 111 -31.87 -0.03 -14.60
C ARG A 111 -32.30 1.25 -15.30
N HIS A 112 -31.92 1.44 -16.57
CA HIS A 112 -32.23 2.64 -17.37
C HIS A 112 -31.80 3.94 -16.69
N LEU A 113 -30.69 3.90 -15.95
CA LEU A 113 -30.13 5.06 -15.27
C LEU A 113 -29.15 5.77 -16.22
N PRO A 114 -29.12 7.12 -16.20
CA PRO A 114 -28.26 7.88 -17.09
C PRO A 114 -26.79 7.72 -16.70
N GLN A 115 -25.97 7.21 -17.62
CA GLN A 115 -24.52 7.20 -17.47
C GLN A 115 -23.96 8.57 -17.88
N TRP A 116 -23.07 9.12 -17.06
CA TRP A 116 -22.42 10.40 -17.37
C TRP A 116 -21.35 10.21 -18.45
N ALA A 117 -21.47 10.98 -19.53
CA ALA A 117 -20.38 11.13 -20.48
C ALA A 117 -19.12 11.67 -19.77
N ARG A 118 -17.95 11.28 -20.29
CA ARG A 118 -16.63 11.60 -19.70
C ARG A 118 -16.41 13.10 -19.47
N ASP A 119 -16.99 13.93 -20.32
CA ASP A 119 -16.91 15.38 -20.40
C ASP A 119 -18.14 16.11 -19.83
N SER A 120 -19.11 15.37 -19.28
CA SER A 120 -20.24 15.95 -18.56
C SER A 120 -19.79 16.88 -17.44
N LYS A 121 -20.64 17.86 -17.10
CA LYS A 121 -20.35 18.83 -16.02
C LYS A 121 -20.07 18.10 -14.71
N GLN A 122 -20.86 17.08 -14.41
CA GLN A 122 -20.77 16.25 -13.21
C GLN A 122 -19.44 15.49 -13.17
N ALA A 123 -19.07 14.78 -14.26
CA ALA A 123 -17.80 14.06 -14.32
C ALA A 123 -16.59 15.00 -14.18
N ARG A 124 -16.64 16.20 -14.77
CA ARG A 124 -15.59 17.21 -14.63
C ARG A 124 -15.43 17.70 -13.20
N VAL A 125 -16.53 17.95 -12.49
CA VAL A 125 -16.49 18.38 -11.08
C VAL A 125 -15.81 17.32 -10.20
N ILE A 126 -16.18 16.04 -10.35
CA ILE A 126 -15.56 14.96 -9.58
C ILE A 126 -14.06 14.80 -9.91
N ARG A 127 -13.68 14.87 -11.19
CA ARG A 127 -12.27 14.83 -11.60
C ARG A 127 -11.46 16.00 -11.04
N ALA A 128 -12.04 17.20 -11.01
CA ALA A 128 -11.40 18.37 -10.43
C ALA A 128 -11.18 18.22 -8.92
N LEU A 129 -12.18 17.70 -8.19
CA LEU A 129 -12.05 17.40 -6.76
C LEU A 129 -10.93 16.39 -6.49
N ALA A 130 -10.87 15.29 -7.25
CA ALA A 130 -9.81 14.30 -7.12
C ALA A 130 -8.40 14.87 -7.45
N ALA A 131 -8.32 15.88 -8.33
CA ALA A 131 -7.06 16.58 -8.60
C ALA A 131 -6.66 17.51 -7.45
N GLN A 132 -7.62 18.19 -6.81
CA GLN A 132 -7.38 19.02 -5.63
C GLN A 132 -6.89 18.19 -4.45
N LEU A 133 -7.59 17.10 -4.10
CA LEU A 133 -7.22 16.22 -2.99
C LEU A 133 -5.80 15.64 -3.11
N ARG A 134 -5.34 15.37 -4.34
CA ARG A 134 -3.97 14.90 -4.59
C ARG A 134 -2.91 15.96 -4.32
N ARG A 135 -3.19 17.24 -4.61
CA ARG A 135 -2.27 18.34 -4.31
C ARG A 135 -2.14 18.54 -2.80
N ASP A 136 -3.26 18.50 -2.09
CA ASP A 136 -3.26 18.64 -0.62
C ASP A 136 -2.51 17.48 0.06
N GLN A 137 -2.54 16.26 -0.52
CA GLN A 137 -1.78 15.12 -0.02
C GLN A 137 -0.27 15.20 -0.28
N SER A 138 0.17 15.71 -1.44
CA SER A 138 1.61 15.93 -1.68
C SER A 138 2.20 16.97 -0.72
N ASP A 139 1.40 17.92 -0.26
CA ASP A 139 1.80 18.89 0.75
C ASP A 139 1.86 18.26 2.17
N GLN A 140 1.17 17.14 2.40
CA GLN A 140 1.19 16.40 3.67
C GLN A 140 2.25 15.29 3.75
N SER A 141 2.78 14.81 2.62
CA SER A 141 3.81 13.75 2.60
C SER A 141 5.15 14.14 3.24
N ASP A 142 5.35 15.41 3.57
CA ASP A 142 6.56 15.89 4.27
C ASP A 142 6.56 15.64 5.79
N ARG A 143 5.47 15.13 6.39
CA ARG A 143 5.35 15.05 7.87
C ARG A 143 5.08 13.69 8.50
N SER A 144 4.91 12.61 7.73
CA SER A 144 4.40 11.34 8.29
C SER A 144 5.21 10.08 7.95
N ASP A 145 6.53 10.19 7.84
CA ASP A 145 7.41 9.04 7.58
C ASP A 145 7.82 8.24 8.83
N GLN A 146 7.16 8.42 9.99
CA GLN A 146 7.56 7.74 11.24
C GLN A 146 6.64 6.60 11.74
N SER A 147 5.56 6.25 11.04
CA SER A 147 4.62 5.22 11.52
C SER A 147 4.65 3.87 10.80
N ALA A 148 5.59 3.64 9.88
CA ALA A 148 5.64 2.41 9.09
C ALA A 148 6.56 1.33 9.70
N SER A 149 6.01 0.51 10.61
CA SER A 149 6.27 -0.96 10.72
C SER A 149 5.82 -1.55 12.07
N ILE A 150 4.57 -1.34 12.48
CA ILE A 150 4.06 -2.02 13.69
C ILE A 150 3.68 -3.47 13.31
N PRO A 151 4.34 -4.52 13.85
CA PRO A 151 4.06 -5.90 13.49
C PRO A 151 2.74 -6.39 14.09
N TYR A 152 2.11 -7.36 13.42
CA TYR A 152 0.90 -8.04 13.90
C TYR A 152 1.27 -9.30 14.71
N CYS A 153 0.53 -9.55 15.78
CA CYS A 153 0.67 -10.74 16.61
C CYS A 153 0.34 -12.02 15.82
N PRO A 154 1.23 -13.02 15.75
CA PRO A 154 0.97 -14.27 15.03
C PRO A 154 -0.08 -15.17 15.70
N ARG A 155 -0.45 -14.90 16.96
CA ARG A 155 -1.43 -15.70 17.73
C ARG A 155 -2.86 -15.16 17.66
N CYS A 156 -3.05 -13.85 17.52
CA CYS A 156 -4.38 -13.23 17.56
C CYS A 156 -4.60 -12.10 16.55
N GLY A 157 -3.62 -11.78 15.71
CA GLY A 157 -3.74 -10.79 14.64
C GLY A 157 -3.78 -9.32 15.09
N LYS A 158 -3.69 -9.02 16.39
CA LYS A 158 -3.69 -7.63 16.90
C LYS A 158 -2.33 -6.95 16.73
N LEU A 159 -2.32 -5.63 16.56
CA LEU A 159 -1.11 -4.81 16.50
C LEU A 159 -0.30 -4.94 17.80
N MET A 160 1.01 -5.13 17.67
CA MET A 160 1.93 -5.22 18.80
C MET A 160 2.53 -3.84 19.07
N PRO A 161 2.19 -3.14 20.17
CA PRO A 161 2.83 -1.86 20.51
C PRO A 161 4.31 -2.03 20.91
N LEU A 162 5.13 -1.04 20.59
CA LEU A 162 6.52 -0.97 21.01
C LEU A 162 6.58 -0.66 22.51
N ARG A 163 7.32 -1.47 23.27
CA ARG A 163 7.47 -1.33 24.73
C ARG A 163 8.95 -1.30 25.09
N THR A 164 9.29 -0.65 26.20
CA THR A 164 10.66 -0.61 26.72
C THR A 164 10.72 -1.41 28.02
N ALA A 165 11.70 -2.31 28.14
CA ALA A 165 11.88 -3.11 29.36
C ALA A 165 12.32 -2.22 30.52
N LYS A 166 11.61 -2.29 31.64
CA LYS A 166 11.87 -1.46 32.84
C LYS A 166 12.74 -2.18 33.88
N THR A 167 12.92 -3.49 33.77
CA THR A 167 13.60 -4.33 34.77
C THR A 167 14.24 -5.56 34.09
N GLY A 168 15.37 -6.05 34.61
CA GLY A 168 16.08 -7.24 34.11
C GLY A 168 17.28 -6.94 33.19
N GLN A 169 17.92 -7.98 32.64
CA GLN A 169 19.14 -7.86 31.81
C GLN A 169 18.94 -7.05 30.51
N HIS A 170 17.70 -6.86 30.06
CA HIS A 170 17.37 -6.08 28.86
C HIS A 170 16.77 -4.71 29.17
N THR A 171 16.94 -4.19 30.40
CA THR A 171 16.44 -2.86 30.80
C THR A 171 16.88 -1.78 29.80
N GLY A 172 15.93 -0.96 29.35
CA GLY A 172 16.14 0.10 28.36
C GLY A 172 16.03 -0.35 26.90
N ARG A 173 15.98 -1.66 26.60
CA ARG A 173 15.75 -2.15 25.22
C ARG A 173 14.27 -2.12 24.86
N GLN A 174 14.01 -1.83 23.59
CA GLN A 174 12.67 -1.83 23.00
C GLN A 174 12.32 -3.21 22.44
N PHE A 175 11.07 -3.62 22.61
CA PHE A 175 10.53 -4.87 22.06
C PHE A 175 9.06 -4.71 21.70
N TRP A 176 8.57 -5.49 20.75
CA TRP A 176 7.16 -5.53 20.39
C TRP A 176 6.41 -6.41 21.38
N GLY A 177 5.48 -5.81 22.14
CA GLY A 177 4.70 -6.51 23.16
C GLY A 177 3.28 -6.80 22.69
N TYR A 178 2.68 -7.88 23.19
CA TYR A 178 1.24 -8.11 23.00
C TYR A 178 0.42 -7.01 23.69
N THR A 179 -0.75 -6.70 23.13
CA THR A 179 -1.67 -5.68 23.66
C THR A 179 -2.07 -5.96 25.12
N ASN A 180 -2.08 -7.23 25.56
CA ASN A 180 -2.52 -7.70 26.89
C ASN A 180 -1.38 -8.09 27.86
N TYR A 181 -0.17 -7.55 27.71
CA TYR A 181 0.92 -7.76 28.67
C TYR A 181 0.57 -7.22 30.08
N PRO A 182 0.81 -7.92 31.21
CA PRO A 182 1.73 -9.06 31.42
C PRO A 182 1.07 -10.45 31.45
N ASN A 183 -0.22 -10.58 31.17
CA ASN A 183 -0.96 -11.85 31.32
C ASN A 183 -0.71 -12.88 30.21
N SER A 184 0.16 -12.59 29.24
CA SER A 184 0.57 -13.51 28.18
C SER A 184 2.01 -13.95 28.42
N LYS A 185 2.20 -15.20 28.86
CA LYS A 185 3.53 -15.79 29.07
C LYS A 185 4.36 -15.79 27.79
N ASN A 186 5.58 -15.29 27.95
CA ASN A 186 6.77 -15.29 27.09
C ASN A 186 6.83 -14.23 25.97
N PRO A 187 7.84 -13.33 26.00
CA PRO A 187 8.20 -12.52 24.84
C PRO A 187 8.81 -13.42 23.75
N VAL A 188 8.52 -13.09 22.49
CA VAL A 188 9.29 -13.59 21.35
C VAL A 188 10.48 -12.64 21.22
N GLU A 189 11.67 -13.10 21.58
CA GLU A 189 12.92 -12.39 21.33
C GLU A 189 13.29 -12.45 19.85
N LEU A 190 14.04 -11.44 19.38
CA LEU A 190 14.62 -11.37 18.04
C LEU A 190 15.87 -12.25 17.94
#